data_AF-A0A7X7X7F8-F1
#
_entry.id   AF-A0A7X7X7F8-F1
#
_cell.length_a   1.000
_cell.length_b   1.000
_cell.length_c   1.000
_cell.angle_alpha   90.00
_cell.angle_beta   90.00
_cell.angle_gamma   90.00
#
_symmetry.space_group_name_H-M   'P 1'
#
loop_
_entity.id
_entity.type
_entity.pdbx_description
1 polymer ?
#
loop_
_entity_poly.entity_id
_entity_poly.type
_entity_poly.pdbx_seq_one_letter_code
_entity_poly.pdbx_strand_id
1 'polypeptide(L)' 'MQELKRKDNETFDSMFHRFQQVCLKDGIFAEIRKREYFMPPSIKRKKKRAKAKKGKRF' A
#
# COMPACT_ATOMS: atom_id res chain seq x y z
N MET A 1 -0.27 -4.62 -12.08
CA MET A 1 -1.65 -4.47 -11.56
C MET A 1 -2.20 -5.86 -11.33
N GLN A 2 -2.69 -6.14 -10.12
CA GLN A 2 -3.25 -7.45 -9.79
C GLN A 2 -4.65 -7.59 -10.38
N GLU A 3 -4.90 -8.69 -11.08
CA GLU A 3 -6.23 -9.07 -11.53
C GLU A 3 -6.91 -9.89 -10.44
N LEU A 4 -8.02 -9.38 -9.91
CA LEU A 4 -8.80 -10.08 -8.90
C LEU A 4 -10.05 -10.65 -9.57
N LYS A 5 -10.03 -11.96 -9.85
CA LYS A 5 -11.17 -12.67 -10.40
C LYS A 5 -12.17 -12.98 -9.29
N ARG A 6 -13.46 -12.83 -9.60
CA ARG A 6 -14.56 -13.16 -8.70
C ARG A 6 -14.47 -14.65 -8.32
N LYS A 7 -14.61 -14.97 -7.03
CA LYS A 7 -14.81 -16.37 -6.62
C LYS A 7 -16.29 -16.71 -6.70
N ASP A 8 -16.58 -17.96 -7.03
CA ASP A 8 -17.94 -18.46 -7.09
C ASP A 8 -18.55 -18.40 -5.68
N ASN A 9 -19.68 -17.70 -5.56
CA ASN A 9 -20.46 -17.39 -4.34
C ASN A 9 -20.01 -16.22 -3.45
N GLU A 10 -19.26 -15.24 -3.96
CA GLU A 10 -19.01 -13.99 -3.22
C GLU A 10 -20.05 -12.89 -3.50
N THR A 11 -20.52 -12.24 -2.42
CA THR A 11 -21.22 -10.95 -2.46
C THR A 11 -20.25 -9.83 -2.88
N PHE A 12 -20.76 -8.82 -3.59
CA PHE A 12 -19.96 -7.68 -4.08
C PHE A 12 -19.08 -7.04 -2.99
N ASP A 13 -19.64 -6.83 -1.80
CA ASP A 13 -18.95 -6.16 -0.70
C ASP A 13 -17.74 -6.95 -0.18
N SER A 14 -17.85 -8.28 -0.11
CA SER A 14 -16.75 -9.18 0.26
C SER A 14 -15.61 -9.13 -0.77
N MET A 15 -15.96 -9.11 -2.06
CA MET A 15 -14.99 -8.97 -3.15
C MET A 15 -14.27 -7.61 -3.06
N PHE A 16 -15.01 -6.53 -2.80
CA PHE A 16 -14.46 -5.18 -2.69
C PHE A 16 -13.51 -5.04 -1.49
N HIS A 17 -13.88 -5.56 -0.32
CA HIS A 17 -13.00 -5.56 0.84
C HIS A 17 -11.69 -6.30 0.59
N ARG A 18 -11.76 -7.46 -0.07
CA ARG A 18 -10.56 -8.22 -0.40
C ARG A 18 -9.69 -7.48 -1.41
N PHE A 19 -10.30 -6.84 -2.40
CA PHE A 19 -9.59 -5.96 -3.34
C PHE A 19 -8.88 -4.81 -2.63
N GLN A 20 -9.55 -4.13 -1.69
CA GLN A 20 -8.93 -3.08 -0.90
C GLN A 20 -7.74 -3.60 -0.09
N GLN A 21 -7.87 -4.76 0.57
CA GLN A 21 -6.77 -5.36 1.34
C GLN A 21 -5.58 -5.71 0.46
N VAL A 22 -5.84 -6.22 -0.74
CA VAL A 22 -4.83 -6.57 -1.73
C VAL A 22 -4.09 -5.31 -2.21
N CYS A 23 -4.81 -4.25 -2.58
CA CYS A 23 -4.23 -2.94 -2.93
C CYS A 23 -3.43 -2.29 -1.79
N LEU A 24 -3.87 -2.49 -0.54
CA LEU A 24 -3.16 -2.01 0.65
C LEU A 24 -1.87 -2.80 0.90
N LYS A 25 -1.89 -4.12 0.73
CA LYS A 25 -0.70 -4.99 0.83
C LYS A 25 0.34 -4.66 -0.23
N ASP A 26 -0.10 -4.45 -1.46
CA ASP A 26 0.75 -4.02 -2.57
C ASP A 26 1.33 -2.61 -2.35
N GLY A 27 0.77 -1.83 -1.43
CA GLY A 27 1.30 -0.53 -1.04
C GLY A 27 1.04 0.58 -2.06
N ILE A 28 0.10 0.37 -2.99
CA ILE A 28 -0.26 1.30 -4.06
C ILE A 28 -0.60 2.69 -3.49
N PHE A 29 -1.46 2.73 -2.46
CA PHE A 29 -1.83 3.99 -1.79
C PHE A 29 -0.62 4.70 -1.15
N ALA A 30 0.34 3.94 -0.62
CA ALA A 30 1.55 4.51 -0.04
C ALA A 30 2.53 5.01 -1.10
N GLU A 31 2.43 4.53 -2.34
CA GLU A 31 3.23 4.99 -3.47
C GLU A 31 2.66 6.28 -4.08
N ILE A 32 1.33 6.35 -4.25
CA ILE A 32 0.63 7.55 -4.71
C ILE A 32 1.02 8.75 -3.81
N ARG A 33 0.87 8.61 -2.49
CA ARG A 33 1.23 9.65 -1.51
C ARG A 33 2.69 10.08 -1.53
N LYS A 34 3.61 9.24 -2.03
CA LYS A 34 5.03 9.60 -2.15
C LYS A 34 5.34 10.33 -3.45
N ARG A 35 4.48 10.16 -4.47
CA ARG A 35 4.62 10.72 -5.82
C ARG A 35 3.83 12.02 -6.00
N GLU A 36 2.87 12.32 -5.11
CA GLU A 36 2.08 13.57 -5.11
C GLU A 36 2.93 14.84 -5.22
N TYR A 37 4.09 14.89 -4.57
CA TYR A 37 5.00 16.02 -4.64
C TYR A 37 6.45 15.58 -4.77
N PHE A 38 7.26 16.41 -5.44
CA PHE A 38 8.70 16.17 -5.48
C PHE A 38 9.28 16.24 -4.08
N MET A 39 10.04 15.21 -3.74
CA MET A 39 10.69 15.10 -2.45
C MET A 39 12.19 14.92 -2.67
N PRO A 40 13.03 15.81 -2.11
CA PRO A 40 14.47 15.73 -2.25
C PRO A 40 15.03 14.37 -1.78
N PRO A 41 16.10 13.85 -2.41
CA PRO A 41 16.66 12.53 -2.09
C PRO A 41 17.03 12.37 -0.61
N SER A 42 17.54 13.42 0.01
CA SER A 42 17.89 13.44 1.45
C SER A 42 16.68 13.13 2.33
N ILE A 43 15.55 13.81 2.08
CA ILE A 43 14.34 13.63 2.88
C ILE A 43 13.74 12.23 2.61
N LYS A 44 13.81 11.72 1.35
CA LYS A 44 13.38 10.35 1.01
C LYS A 44 14.15 9.30 1.83
N ARG A 45 15.47 9.46 1.95
CA ARG A 45 16.34 8.59 2.79
C ARG A 45 15.97 8.68 4.27
N LYS A 46 15.70 9.89 4.79
CA LYS A 46 15.25 10.11 6.18
C LYS A 46 13.93 9.40 6.47
N LYS A 47 12.90 9.57 5.63
CA LYS A 47 11.60 8.89 5.78
C LYS A 47 11.73 7.36 5.67
N LYS A 48 12.57 6.84 4.77
CA LYS A 48 12.84 5.39 4.66
C LYS A 48 13.42 4.80 5.95
N ARG A 49 14.42 5.47 6.54
CA ARG A 49 15.04 5.06 7.81
C ARG A 49 14.05 5.11 8.97
N ALA A 50 13.23 6.16 9.05
CA ALA A 50 12.20 6.31 10.08
C ALA A 50 11.15 5.17 10.01
N LYS A 51 10.68 4.82 8.80
CA LYS A 51 9.74 3.70 8.61
C LYS A 51 10.34 2.37 9.06
N ALA A 52 11.60 2.10 8.71
CA ALA A 52 12.31 0.89 9.12
C ALA A 52 12.49 0.80 10.64
N LYS A 53 12.80 1.91 11.32
CA LYS A 53 12.88 1.95 12.79
C LYS A 53 11.53 1.68 13.45
N LYS A 54 10.43 2.28 12.94
CA LYS A 54 9.08 2.08 13.49
C LYS A 54 8.62 0.62 13.38
N GLY A 55 8.94 -0.06 12.28
CA GLY A 55 8.59 -1.49 12.09
C GLY A 55 9.46 -2.48 12.85
N LYS A 56 10.57 -2.05 13.46
CA LYS A 56 11.48 -2.88 14.27
C LYS A 56 11.25 -2.76 15.77
N ARG A 57 10.30 -1.92 16.21
CA ARG A 57 9.93 -1.83 17.63
C ARG A 57 9.04 -3.03 17.96
N PHE A 58 9.70 -4.15 18.21
CA PHE A 58 9.24 -5.17 19.16
C PHE A 58 9.87 -4.84 20.52
#